data_AF-E3CA21-F1
#
_entry.id   AF-E3CA21-F1
#
_cell.length_a   1.000
_cell.length_b   1.000
_cell.length_c   1.000
_cell.angle_alpha   90.00
_cell.angle_beta   90.00
_cell.angle_gamma   90.00
#
_symmetry.space_group_name_H-M   'P 1'
#
loop_
_entity.id
_entity.type
_entity.pdbx_description
1 polymer ?
#
loop_
_entity_poly.entity_id
_entity_poly.type
_entity_poly.pdbx_seq_one_letter_code
_entity_poly.pdbx_strand_id
1 'polypeptide(L)'
;MKWQSEEKYFQQMAGKKVAWTISQPEDGLVRAGYPLYDQQLLDFVRKFKASPLYDHKYRKTLRHFHIKPKLNELTVSQALLINNARVANALLSLIIDGEDVQRGTWATAMQAGYFYQLLKLVDTDDEVEEKK
;
A
#
# COMPACT_ATOMS: atom_id res chain seq x y z
N MET A 1 16.19 -5.96 1.24
CA MET A 1 16.12 -4.53 0.81
C MET A 1 15.37 -3.82 1.91
N LYS A 2 15.94 -2.82 2.60
CA LYS A 2 15.34 -2.26 3.82
C LYS A 2 14.52 -1.00 3.51
N TRP A 3 13.28 -0.93 3.97
CA TRP A 3 12.36 0.19 3.70
C TRP A 3 12.25 1.19 4.87
N GLN A 4 13.27 1.27 5.74
CA GLN A 4 13.22 2.03 6.99
C GLN A 4 12.84 3.51 6.82
N SER A 5 13.34 4.18 5.77
CA SER A 5 12.97 5.57 5.47
C SER A 5 11.51 5.70 5.07
N GLU A 6 11.03 4.79 4.23
CA GLU A 6 9.66 4.75 3.75
C GLU A 6 8.68 4.32 4.86
N GLU A 7 9.07 3.38 5.73
CA GLU A 7 8.29 3.01 6.92
C GLU A 7 8.04 4.24 7.81
N LYS A 8 9.11 4.99 8.14
CA LYS A 8 8.99 6.21 8.95
C LYS A 8 8.10 7.27 8.28
N TYR A 9 8.22 7.42 6.96
CA TYR A 9 7.33 8.29 6.20
C TYR A 9 5.86 7.86 6.31
N PHE A 10 5.56 6.58 6.06
CA PHE A 10 4.19 6.08 6.13
C PHE A 10 3.62 6.10 7.54
N GLN A 11 4.45 5.89 8.57
CA GLN A 11 4.07 6.08 9.96
C GLN A 11 3.59 7.51 10.23
N GLN A 12 4.31 8.52 9.70
CA GLN A 12 3.94 9.92 9.86
C GLN A 12 2.70 10.33 9.06
N MET A 13 2.40 9.62 7.97
CA MET A 13 1.26 9.90 7.11
C MET A 13 -0.02 9.17 7.53
N ALA A 14 0.09 8.12 8.34
CA ALA A 14 -1.05 7.43 8.93
C ALA A 14 -1.98 8.42 9.67
N GLY A 15 -3.28 8.34 9.39
CA GLY A 15 -4.29 9.24 9.95
C GLY A 15 -4.32 10.67 9.37
N LYS A 16 -3.34 11.09 8.56
CA LYS A 16 -3.35 12.42 7.93
C LYS A 16 -4.25 12.43 6.70
N LYS A 17 -5.01 13.52 6.54
CA LYS A 17 -5.83 13.70 5.34
C LYS A 17 -4.94 13.94 4.11
N VAL A 18 -5.15 13.17 3.05
CA VAL A 18 -4.54 13.44 1.75
C VAL A 18 -5.35 14.53 1.05
N ALA A 19 -4.68 15.54 0.52
CA ALA A 19 -5.33 16.61 -0.22
C ALA A 19 -5.84 16.09 -1.57
N TRP A 20 -6.94 16.63 -2.06
CA TRP A 20 -7.51 16.29 -3.36
C TRP A 20 -7.60 17.54 -4.21
N THR A 21 -7.40 17.40 -5.51
CA THR A 21 -7.73 18.49 -6.44
C THR A 21 -9.23 18.71 -6.48
N ILE A 22 -9.60 19.95 -6.73
CA ILE A 22 -10.98 20.38 -6.86
C ILE A 22 -11.23 20.56 -8.35
N SER A 23 -12.22 19.85 -8.89
CA SER A 23 -12.76 20.18 -10.21
C SER A 23 -14.01 21.04 -10.03
N GLN A 24 -14.05 22.16 -10.73
CA GLN A 24 -15.23 23.01 -10.90
C GLN A 24 -15.73 22.88 -12.34
N PRO A 25 -16.47 21.81 -12.67
CA PRO A 25 -17.18 21.72 -13.93
C PRO A 25 -18.20 22.86 -14.10
N GLU A 26 -18.58 23.13 -15.36
CA GLU A 26 -19.50 24.23 -15.74
C GLU A 26 -20.90 24.12 -15.09
N ASP A 27 -21.26 22.96 -14.54
CA ASP A 27 -22.49 22.74 -13.79
C ASP A 27 -22.45 23.35 -12.36
N GLY A 28 -21.32 23.95 -11.96
CA GLY A 28 -21.15 24.59 -10.66
C GLY A 28 -21.01 23.61 -9.48
N LEU A 29 -21.03 22.30 -9.73
CA LEU A 29 -20.88 21.29 -8.68
C LEU A 29 -19.41 21.00 -8.43
N VAL A 30 -18.93 21.32 -7.23
CA VAL A 30 -17.58 20.94 -6.79
C VAL A 30 -17.47 19.42 -6.72
N ARG A 31 -16.59 18.84 -7.53
CA ARG A 31 -16.28 17.40 -7.51
C ARG A 31 -14.81 17.21 -7.16
N ALA A 32 -14.53 16.24 -6.28
CA ALA A 32 -13.16 15.84 -6.00
C ALA A 32 -12.53 15.27 -7.28
N GLY A 33 -11.39 15.82 -7.69
CA GLY A 33 -10.66 15.43 -8.88
C GLY A 33 -9.79 14.20 -8.63
N TYR A 34 -8.51 14.44 -8.36
CA TYR A 34 -7.51 13.41 -8.07
C TYR A 34 -6.72 13.75 -6.81
N PRO A 35 -6.27 12.73 -6.05
CA PRO A 35 -5.43 12.96 -4.87
C PRO A 35 -4.12 13.63 -5.26
N LEU A 36 -3.65 14.54 -4.40
CA LEU A 36 -2.34 15.15 -4.50
C LEU A 36 -1.33 14.33 -3.70
N TYR A 37 -0.48 13.61 -4.43
CA TYR A 37 0.57 12.79 -3.85
C TYR A 37 1.89 13.55 -3.82
N ASP A 38 2.61 13.43 -2.71
CA ASP A 38 3.96 13.97 -2.60
C ASP A 38 4.99 13.10 -3.33
N GLN A 39 6.20 13.64 -3.50
CA GLN A 39 7.27 12.94 -4.20
C GLN A 39 7.73 11.67 -3.47
N GLN A 40 7.62 11.60 -2.14
CA GLN A 40 8.07 10.44 -1.36
C GLN A 40 7.19 9.21 -1.65
N LEU A 41 5.86 9.40 -1.74
CA LEU A 41 4.96 8.33 -2.16
C LEU A 41 5.27 7.87 -3.59
N LEU A 42 5.40 8.82 -4.52
CA LEU A 42 5.65 8.50 -5.94
C LEU A 42 6.97 7.75 -6.11
N ASP A 43 8.00 8.14 -5.37
CA ASP A 43 9.30 7.48 -5.35
C ASP A 43 9.20 6.08 -4.76
N PHE A 44 8.49 5.91 -3.65
CA PHE A 44 8.25 4.59 -3.06
C PHE A 44 7.56 3.66 -4.05
N VAL A 45 6.44 4.09 -4.66
CA VAL A 45 5.70 3.26 -5.63
C VAL A 45 6.60 2.81 -6.77
N ARG A 46 7.37 3.75 -7.35
CA ARG A 46 8.29 3.46 -8.45
C ARG A 46 9.39 2.47 -8.02
N LYS A 47 10.02 2.70 -6.87
CA LYS A 47 11.07 1.81 -6.33
C LYS A 47 10.51 0.42 -6.01
N PHE A 48 9.34 0.35 -5.38
CA PHE A 48 8.72 -0.90 -4.98
C PHE A 48 8.35 -1.71 -6.23
N LYS A 49 7.68 -1.11 -7.23
CA LYS A 49 7.38 -1.77 -8.52
C LYS A 49 8.62 -2.32 -9.23
N ALA A 50 9.77 -1.65 -9.10
CA ALA A 50 11.04 -2.10 -9.68
C ALA A 50 11.79 -3.12 -8.81
N SER A 51 11.35 -3.35 -7.57
CA SER A 51 12.02 -4.24 -6.63
C SER A 51 11.58 -5.71 -6.81
N PRO A 52 12.41 -6.68 -6.41
CA PRO A 52 12.02 -8.10 -6.38
C PRO A 52 10.84 -8.42 -5.43
N LEU A 53 10.48 -7.47 -4.55
CA LEU A 53 9.39 -7.62 -3.59
C LEU A 53 8.02 -7.36 -4.23
N TYR A 54 7.97 -6.73 -5.41
CA TYR A 54 6.72 -6.57 -6.13
C TYR A 54 6.27 -7.90 -6.72
N ASP A 55 5.10 -8.38 -6.29
CA ASP A 55 4.54 -9.63 -6.73
C ASP A 55 3.62 -9.43 -7.93
N HIS A 56 4.13 -9.61 -9.15
CA HIS A 56 3.32 -9.54 -10.39
C HIS A 56 2.10 -10.49 -10.40
N LYS A 57 2.06 -11.50 -9.52
CA LYS A 57 0.99 -12.49 -9.39
C LYS A 57 0.27 -12.35 -8.04
N TYR A 58 0.28 -11.16 -7.43
CA TYR A 58 -0.30 -10.90 -6.10
C TYR A 58 -1.71 -11.48 -5.92
N ARG A 59 -2.58 -11.42 -6.94
CA ARG A 59 -3.94 -12.01 -6.85
C ARG A 59 -3.91 -13.52 -6.60
N LYS A 60 -2.98 -14.25 -7.23
CA LYS A 60 -2.81 -15.69 -7.04
C LYS A 60 -2.19 -15.98 -5.67
N THR A 61 -1.19 -15.21 -5.27
CA THR A 61 -0.56 -15.33 -3.95
C THR A 61 -1.58 -15.11 -2.83
N LEU A 62 -2.35 -14.02 -2.85
CA LEU A 62 -3.38 -13.76 -1.83
C LEU A 62 -4.41 -14.90 -1.75
N ARG A 63 -4.89 -15.40 -2.89
CA ARG A 63 -5.83 -16.53 -2.91
C ARG A 63 -5.23 -17.82 -2.35
N HIS A 64 -3.94 -18.07 -2.56
CA HIS A 64 -3.26 -19.23 -2.00
C HIS A 64 -3.27 -19.19 -0.47
N PHE A 65 -3.16 -18.00 0.13
CA PHE A 65 -3.30 -17.79 1.57
C PHE A 65 -4.75 -17.56 2.02
N HIS A 66 -5.74 -17.94 1.20
CA HIS A 66 -7.17 -17.75 1.47
C HIS A 66 -7.61 -16.29 1.72
N ILE A 67 -6.82 -15.32 1.25
CA ILE A 67 -7.15 -13.89 1.29
C ILE A 67 -7.81 -13.49 -0.03
N LYS A 68 -8.93 -12.77 0.08
CA LYS A 68 -9.62 -12.21 -1.10
C LYS A 68 -8.78 -11.05 -1.66
N PRO A 69 -8.48 -11.00 -2.98
CA PRO A 69 -7.65 -9.95 -3.56
C PRO A 69 -8.46 -8.67 -3.79
N LYS A 70 -8.87 -8.03 -2.70
CA LYS A 70 -9.60 -6.75 -2.68
C LYS A 70 -9.10 -5.94 -1.49
N LEU A 71 -8.71 -4.69 -1.70
CA LEU A 71 -8.29 -3.84 -0.60
C LEU A 71 -9.48 -3.49 0.30
N ASN A 72 -9.40 -3.88 1.57
CA ASN A 72 -10.27 -3.46 2.66
C ASN A 72 -9.60 -3.79 4.00
N GLU A 73 -10.16 -3.29 5.09
CA GLU A 73 -9.64 -3.52 6.44
C GLU A 73 -9.50 -5.01 6.78
N LEU A 74 -10.50 -5.83 6.43
CA LEU A 74 -10.49 -7.27 6.69
C LEU A 74 -9.28 -7.98 6.08
N THR A 75 -8.98 -7.69 4.81
CA THR A 75 -7.87 -8.35 4.09
C THR A 75 -6.50 -7.92 4.61
N VAL A 76 -6.36 -6.66 5.01
CA VAL A 76 -5.13 -6.17 5.66
C VAL A 76 -4.95 -6.84 7.02
N SER A 77 -6.00 -6.89 7.83
CA SER A 77 -5.99 -7.58 9.13
C SER A 77 -5.65 -9.07 8.99
N GLN A 78 -6.20 -9.76 7.97
CA GLN A 78 -5.84 -11.15 7.68
C GLN A 78 -4.35 -11.31 7.38
N ALA A 79 -3.76 -10.43 6.57
CA ALA A 79 -2.34 -10.49 6.27
C ALA A 79 -1.46 -10.22 7.50
N LEU A 80 -1.85 -9.26 8.35
CA LEU A 80 -1.16 -8.98 9.61
C LEU A 80 -1.20 -10.18 10.55
N LEU A 81 -2.32 -10.91 10.60
CA LEU A 81 -2.45 -12.14 11.39
C LEU A 81 -1.62 -13.30 10.84
N ILE A 82 -1.55 -13.45 9.52
CA ILE A 82 -0.71 -14.49 8.89
C ILE A 82 0.78 -14.21 9.12
N ASN A 83 1.16 -12.94 9.28
CA ASN A 83 2.52 -12.50 9.60
C ASN A 83 3.56 -13.10 8.64
N ASN A 84 3.34 -12.93 7.33
CA ASN A 84 4.19 -13.49 6.29
C ASN A 84 4.54 -12.41 5.25
N ALA A 85 5.83 -12.19 4.99
CA ALA A 85 6.30 -11.15 4.09
C ALA A 85 5.81 -11.35 2.65
N ARG A 86 5.64 -12.59 2.18
CA ARG A 86 5.10 -12.84 0.84
C ARG A 86 3.65 -12.38 0.73
N VAL A 87 2.85 -12.54 1.78
CA VAL A 87 1.48 -11.99 1.84
C VAL A 87 1.51 -10.47 1.90
N ALA A 88 2.40 -9.90 2.71
CA ALA A 88 2.55 -8.44 2.83
C ALA A 88 2.94 -7.80 1.49
N ASN A 89 3.93 -8.37 0.81
CA ASN A 89 4.38 -7.98 -0.54
C ASN A 89 3.26 -8.07 -1.57
N ALA A 90 2.45 -9.13 -1.52
CA ALA A 90 1.29 -9.28 -2.40
C ALA A 90 0.21 -8.21 -2.13
N LEU A 91 -0.07 -7.88 -0.85
CA LEU A 91 -0.99 -6.78 -0.53
C LEU A 91 -0.44 -5.40 -0.93
N LEU A 92 0.84 -5.14 -0.72
CA LEU A 92 1.48 -3.91 -1.17
C LEU A 92 1.38 -3.76 -2.69
N SER A 93 1.61 -4.85 -3.43
CA SER A 93 1.46 -4.88 -4.89
C SER A 93 0.01 -4.62 -5.32
N LEU A 94 -0.97 -5.19 -4.60
CA LEU A 94 -2.40 -4.92 -4.82
C LEU A 94 -2.75 -3.44 -4.59
N ILE A 95 -2.25 -2.83 -3.51
CA ILE A 95 -2.48 -1.41 -3.21
C ILE A 95 -1.86 -0.53 -4.30
N ILE A 96 -0.63 -0.84 -4.70
CA ILE A 96 0.13 -0.09 -5.68
C ILE A 96 -0.56 -0.07 -7.04
N ASP A 97 -1.04 -1.22 -7.52
CA ASP A 97 -1.82 -1.30 -8.77
C ASP A 97 -3.25 -0.79 -8.63
N GLY A 98 -3.76 -0.73 -7.40
CA GLY A 98 -5.13 -0.36 -7.12
C GLY A 98 -5.45 1.09 -7.49
N GLU A 99 -4.47 1.99 -7.55
CA GLU A 99 -4.68 3.39 -7.95
C GLU A 99 -5.12 3.52 -9.41
N ASP A 100 -4.59 2.68 -10.30
CA ASP A 100 -4.95 2.65 -11.72
C ASP A 100 -6.39 2.13 -11.93
N VAL A 101 -6.89 1.32 -10.99
CA VAL A 101 -8.24 0.71 -11.04
C VAL A 101 -9.28 1.58 -10.33
N GLN A 102 -8.91 2.09 -9.17
CA GLN A 102 -9.75 2.90 -8.31
C GLN A 102 -8.91 4.05 -7.76
N ARG A 103 -9.16 5.24 -8.31
CA ARG A 103 -8.53 6.48 -7.88
C ARG A 103 -8.73 6.70 -6.38
N GLY A 104 -7.66 7.12 -5.69
CA GLY A 104 -7.66 7.33 -4.25
C GLY A 104 -7.32 6.09 -3.43
N THR A 105 -6.99 4.96 -4.07
CA THR A 105 -6.54 3.75 -3.38
C THR A 105 -5.31 4.03 -2.52
N TRP A 106 -4.30 4.73 -3.04
CA TRP A 106 -3.12 5.06 -2.23
C TRP A 106 -3.49 6.04 -1.12
N ALA A 107 -4.42 6.96 -1.36
CA ALA A 107 -4.84 7.93 -0.35
C ALA A 107 -5.53 7.23 0.83
N THR A 108 -6.45 6.31 0.54
CA THR A 108 -7.10 5.46 1.53
C THR A 108 -6.09 4.59 2.28
N ALA A 109 -5.16 3.95 1.56
CA ALA A 109 -4.15 3.10 2.19
C ALA A 109 -3.17 3.87 3.09
N MET A 110 -2.78 5.09 2.71
CA MET A 110 -1.97 5.98 3.55
C MET A 110 -2.74 6.40 4.80
N GLN A 111 -3.97 6.89 4.63
CA GLN A 111 -4.82 7.34 5.74
C GLN A 111 -5.08 6.24 6.76
N ALA A 112 -5.36 5.03 6.29
CA ALA A 112 -5.59 3.86 7.13
C ALA A 112 -4.30 3.26 7.72
N GLY A 113 -3.12 3.73 7.31
CA GLY A 113 -1.83 3.25 7.81
C GLY A 113 -1.39 1.89 7.25
N TYR A 114 -2.02 1.41 6.17
CA TYR A 114 -1.76 0.07 5.61
C TYR A 114 -0.33 -0.08 5.09
N PHE A 115 0.23 0.95 4.44
CA PHE A 115 1.62 0.90 3.97
C PHE A 115 2.60 0.68 5.13
N TYR A 116 2.44 1.43 6.23
CA TYR A 116 3.29 1.28 7.41
C TYR A 116 3.16 -0.13 8.01
N GLN A 117 1.93 -0.59 8.25
CA GLN A 117 1.68 -1.92 8.83
C GLN A 117 2.28 -3.05 7.99
N LEU A 118 2.11 -3.00 6.67
CA LEU A 118 2.61 -4.04 5.76
C LEU A 118 4.13 -3.99 5.60
N LEU A 119 4.74 -2.80 5.54
CA LEU A 119 6.21 -2.69 5.45
C LEU A 119 6.91 -3.26 6.68
N LYS A 120 6.34 -3.09 7.88
CA LYS A 120 6.89 -3.74 9.08
C LYS A 120 6.96 -5.26 8.95
N LEU A 121 5.94 -5.88 8.36
CA LEU A 121 5.94 -7.33 8.14
C LEU A 121 7.04 -7.76 7.17
N VAL A 122 7.28 -6.96 6.13
CA VAL A 122 8.33 -7.22 5.14
C VAL A 122 9.71 -7.17 5.78
N ASP A 123 9.96 -6.18 6.64
CA ASP A 123 11.26 -6.02 7.31
C ASP A 123 11.48 -7.06 8.45
N THR A 124 10.42 -7.67 8.99
CA THR A 124 10.53 -8.63 10.12
C THR A 124 10.93 -10.05 9.67
N ASP A 125 10.53 -10.51 8.47
CA ASP A 125 10.92 -11.84 7.98
C ASP A 125 12.42 -11.92 7.61
N ASP A 126 13.04 -10.82 7.19
CA ASP A 126 14.49 -10.75 6.90
C ASP A 126 15.33 -11.05 8.17
N GLU A 127 14.84 -10.75 9.39
CA GLU A 127 15.56 -11.02 10.64
C GLU A 127 15.47 -12.48 11.12
N VAL A 128 14.49 -13.26 10.63
CA VAL A 128 14.28 -14.65 11.05
C VAL A 128 15.09 -15.62 10.18
N GLU A 129 15.33 -15.29 8.91
CA GLU A 129 16.19 -16.11 8.03
C GLU A 129 17.69 -15.95 8.32
N GLU A 130 18.16 -14.78 8.80
CA GLU A 130 19.57 -14.59 9.18
C GLU A 130 20.02 -15.35 10.45
N LYS A 131 19.08 -16.01 11.16
CA LYS A 131 19.36 -16.78 12.40
C LYS A 131 19.27 -18.30 12.25
N LYS A 132 19.23 -18.84 11.03
CA LYS A 132 19.30 -20.29 10.76
C LYS A 132 20.59 -20.67 10.07
#